data_AF-A0A090AJ36-F1
#
_entry.id   AF-A0A090AJ36-F1
#
_cell.length_a   1.000
_cell.length_b   1.000
_cell.length_c   1.000
_cell.angle_alpha   90.00
_cell.angle_beta   90.00
_cell.angle_gamma   90.00
#
_symmetry.space_group_name_H-M   'P 1'
#
loop_
_entity.id
_entity.type
_entity.pdbx_description
1 polymer ?
#
loop_
_entity_poly.entity_id
_entity_poly.type
_entity_poly.pdbx_seq_one_letter_code
_entity_poly.pdbx_strand_id
1 'polypeptide(L)'
;MHITHSIISELLKSLTPGMPTMSRTAIDDQFAEAETYFDLNKLYKDLASAKGKRLTPTEKVHLRGLLCGHSPAEIAEKLNKAKNSVEVDLSSTVYQYIKSLLNKESQEVGNWRDICEWLKEAGYEQPFKERQMTATLPTQATVNIEMVKRNKILIDINLRIVAPFPTLPKNSHPTNTIDNDE
;
A
#
# COMPACT_ATOMS: atom_id res chain seq x y z
N MET A 1 -57.13 10.46 -0.28
CA MET A 1 -56.27 11.56 0.21
C MET A 1 -54.92 10.93 0.56
N HIS A 2 -54.00 10.95 -0.41
CA HIS A 2 -52.70 10.27 -0.41
C HIS A 2 -51.64 11.17 0.23
N ILE A 3 -51.23 10.92 1.47
CA ILE A 3 -49.97 11.48 1.99
C ILE A 3 -49.36 10.50 3.00
N THR A 4 -48.70 9.44 2.53
CA THR A 4 -47.77 8.67 3.38
C THR A 4 -46.55 8.11 2.66
N HIS A 5 -46.48 8.18 1.32
CA HIS A 5 -45.33 7.64 0.58
C HIS A 5 -44.24 8.67 0.19
N SER A 6 -44.44 9.97 0.43
CA SER A 6 -43.50 10.99 -0.04
C SER A 6 -42.42 11.40 0.97
N ILE A 7 -42.63 11.20 2.27
CA ILE A 7 -41.66 11.64 3.30
C ILE A 7 -40.56 10.59 3.52
N ILE A 8 -40.87 9.30 3.32
CA ILE A 8 -39.89 8.23 3.47
C ILE A 8 -38.87 8.23 2.32
N SER A 9 -39.24 8.67 1.10
CA SER A 9 -38.28 8.79 -0.01
C SER A 9 -37.32 9.97 0.12
N GLU A 10 -37.72 11.04 0.82
CA GLU A 10 -36.89 12.23 1.03
C GLU A 10 -35.82 11.97 2.11
N LEU A 11 -36.14 11.18 3.14
CA LEU A 11 -35.23 10.79 4.23
C LEU A 11 -34.23 9.68 3.84
N LEU A 12 -34.50 8.91 2.79
CA LEU A 12 -33.55 7.93 2.23
C LEU A 12 -32.54 8.55 1.24
N LYS A 13 -32.73 9.82 0.83
CA LYS A 13 -31.78 10.54 -0.04
C LYS A 13 -30.68 11.29 0.73
N SER A 14 -30.77 11.43 2.05
CA SER A 14 -29.80 12.16 2.87
C SER A 14 -28.81 11.28 3.63
N LEU A 15 -28.85 9.95 3.44
CA LEU A 15 -27.94 9.02 4.12
C LEU A 15 -27.01 8.29 3.14
N THR A 16 -26.14 9.06 2.48
CA THR A 16 -24.91 8.54 1.88
C THR A 16 -23.72 9.26 2.50
N PRO A 17 -22.83 8.59 3.26
CA PRO A 17 -21.45 9.02 3.39
C PRO A 17 -20.68 8.43 2.20
N GLY A 18 -21.07 8.85 1.00
CA GLY A 18 -20.42 8.46 -0.24
C GLY A 18 -19.77 9.70 -0.83
N MET A 19 -18.54 10.01 -0.41
CA MET A 19 -17.69 10.86 -1.22
C MET A 19 -17.69 10.32 -2.65
N PRO A 20 -17.63 11.18 -3.69
CA PRO A 20 -17.48 10.69 -5.04
C PRO A 20 -16.21 9.83 -5.08
N THR A 21 -16.38 8.52 -5.23
CA THR A 21 -15.31 7.65 -5.70
C THR A 21 -14.97 8.15 -7.09
N MET A 22 -13.98 9.06 -7.17
CA MET A 22 -13.25 9.30 -8.41
C MET A 22 -12.84 7.92 -8.90
N SER A 23 -13.32 7.54 -10.07
CA SER A 23 -13.02 6.27 -10.71
C SER A 23 -11.51 6.05 -10.67
N ARG A 24 -11.06 5.17 -9.79
CA ARG A 24 -9.64 4.90 -9.56
C ARG A 24 -9.14 4.20 -10.82
N THR A 25 -8.19 4.83 -11.51
CA THR A 25 -7.63 4.25 -12.74
C THR A 25 -6.66 3.12 -12.37
N ALA A 26 -6.37 2.19 -13.29
CA ALA A 26 -5.42 1.10 -13.01
C ALA A 26 -4.02 1.60 -12.56
N ILE A 27 -3.66 2.83 -12.93
CA ILE A 27 -2.44 3.53 -12.49
C ILE A 27 -2.58 4.00 -11.03
N ASP A 28 -3.77 4.38 -10.59
CA ASP A 28 -4.05 4.76 -9.20
C ASP A 28 -4.14 3.57 -8.25
N ASP A 29 -4.15 2.33 -8.75
CA ASP A 29 -4.13 1.11 -7.93
C ASP A 29 -2.72 0.51 -7.76
N GLN A 30 -1.75 0.92 -8.59
CA GLN A 30 -0.38 0.46 -8.45
C GLN A 30 0.23 0.96 -7.14
N PHE A 31 0.84 0.03 -6.38
CA PHE A 31 1.44 0.30 -5.08
C PHE A 31 0.45 0.87 -4.05
N ALA A 32 -0.82 0.44 -4.10
CA ALA A 32 -1.85 0.88 -3.15
C ALA A 32 -1.49 0.53 -1.70
N GLU A 33 -0.63 -0.46 -1.46
CA GLU A 33 -0.17 -0.87 -0.14
C GLU A 33 0.54 0.26 0.63
N ALA A 34 1.07 1.28 -0.08
CA ALA A 34 1.69 2.45 0.54
C ALA A 34 0.76 3.19 1.52
N GLU A 35 -0.57 3.14 1.30
CA GLU A 35 -1.58 3.72 2.20
C GLU A 35 -1.62 3.03 3.57
N THR A 36 -1.09 1.81 3.66
CA THR A 36 -0.98 1.07 4.94
C THR A 36 0.11 1.64 5.82
N TYR A 37 1.17 2.18 5.22
CA TYR A 37 2.38 2.59 5.93
C TYR A 37 2.51 4.11 6.05
N PHE A 38 1.90 4.89 5.14
CA PHE A 38 2.03 6.34 5.09
C PHE A 38 0.69 7.06 4.89
N ASP A 39 0.56 8.25 5.49
CA ASP A 39 -0.56 9.15 5.22
C ASP A 39 -0.42 9.81 3.85
N LEU A 40 -0.84 9.10 2.80
CA LEU A 40 -0.72 9.60 1.44
C LEU A 40 -1.53 10.88 1.21
N ASN A 41 -2.66 11.06 1.90
CA ASN A 41 -3.49 12.25 1.75
C ASN A 41 -2.76 13.50 2.25
N LYS A 42 -2.20 13.42 3.47
CA LYS A 42 -1.37 14.49 4.03
C LYS A 42 -0.13 14.72 3.17
N LEU A 43 0.58 13.65 2.82
CA LEU A 43 1.82 13.74 2.03
C LEU A 43 1.60 14.37 0.65
N TYR A 44 0.56 13.98 -0.08
CA TYR A 44 0.26 14.57 -1.40
C TYR A 44 -0.14 16.03 -1.30
N LYS A 45 -0.87 16.41 -0.25
CA LYS A 45 -1.24 17.80 0.00
C LYS A 45 0.00 18.65 0.27
N ASP A 46 0.86 18.18 1.17
CA ASP A 46 2.04 18.93 1.60
C ASP A 46 3.09 19.01 0.48
N LEU A 47 3.28 17.94 -0.30
CA LEU A 47 4.12 17.98 -1.50
C LEU A 47 3.56 18.90 -2.59
N ALA A 48 2.23 18.95 -2.76
CA ALA A 48 1.62 19.87 -3.71
C ALA A 48 1.81 21.33 -3.29
N SER A 49 1.79 21.60 -1.99
CA SER A 49 2.13 22.91 -1.41
C SER A 49 3.60 23.25 -1.62
N ALA A 50 4.52 22.30 -1.39
CA ALA A 50 5.96 22.51 -1.59
C ALA A 50 6.32 22.74 -3.07
N LYS A 51 5.73 21.98 -4.00
CA LYS A 51 5.91 22.15 -5.44
C LYS A 51 5.17 23.37 -6.01
N GLY A 52 4.17 23.88 -5.30
CA GLY A 52 3.24 24.91 -5.78
C GLY A 52 2.24 24.44 -6.85
N LYS A 53 2.18 23.12 -7.13
CA LYS A 53 1.27 22.49 -8.11
C LYS A 53 0.88 21.09 -7.66
N ARG A 54 -0.26 20.59 -8.16
CA ARG A 54 -0.69 19.21 -7.92
C ARG A 54 0.31 18.20 -8.49
N LEU A 55 0.53 17.12 -7.77
CA LEU A 55 1.33 15.99 -8.27
C LEU A 55 0.61 15.33 -9.44
N THR A 56 1.38 14.97 -10.46
CA THR A 56 0.89 14.20 -11.60
C THR A 56 0.59 12.75 -11.18
N PRO A 57 -0.25 12.02 -11.93
CA PRO A 57 -0.50 10.60 -11.65
C PRO A 57 0.78 9.76 -11.62
N THR A 58 1.73 10.04 -12.52
CA THR A 58 3.04 9.36 -12.57
C THR A 58 3.84 9.60 -11.30
N GLU A 59 3.96 10.86 -10.86
CA GLU A 59 4.68 11.21 -9.63
C GLU A 59 4.08 10.50 -8.41
N LYS A 60 2.74 10.43 -8.33
CA LYS A 60 2.06 9.71 -7.26
C LYS A 60 2.36 8.21 -7.28
N VAL A 61 2.39 7.58 -8.45
CA VAL A 61 2.75 6.15 -8.58
C VAL A 61 4.19 5.91 -8.16
N HIS A 62 5.13 6.75 -8.64
CA HIS A 62 6.55 6.58 -8.33
C HIS A 62 6.82 6.79 -6.85
N LEU A 63 6.17 7.79 -6.24
CA LEU A 63 6.21 7.99 -4.79
C LEU A 63 5.68 6.76 -4.04
N ARG A 64 4.53 6.22 -4.41
CA ARG A 64 3.99 5.02 -3.75
C ARG A 64 4.91 3.81 -3.90
N GLY A 65 5.51 3.61 -5.07
CA GLY A 65 6.52 2.57 -5.28
C GLY A 65 7.67 2.68 -4.27
N LEU A 66 8.20 3.89 -4.07
CA LEU A 66 9.25 4.14 -3.08
C LEU A 66 8.77 3.85 -1.66
N LEU A 67 7.59 4.34 -1.28
CA LEU A 67 7.02 4.15 0.05
C LEU A 67 6.70 2.68 0.36
N CYS A 68 6.43 1.86 -0.65
CA CYS A 68 6.32 0.41 -0.53
C CYS A 68 7.69 -0.29 -0.35
N GLY A 69 8.80 0.45 -0.39
CA GLY A 69 10.14 -0.12 -0.24
C GLY A 69 10.72 -0.67 -1.53
N HIS A 70 10.22 -0.26 -2.70
CA HIS A 70 10.81 -0.64 -3.98
C HIS A 70 11.88 0.36 -4.43
N SER A 71 12.99 -0.16 -4.94
CA SER A 71 14.01 0.63 -5.61
C SER A 71 13.51 1.17 -6.95
N PRO A 72 14.14 2.24 -7.50
CA PRO A 72 13.80 2.77 -8.83
C PRO A 72 13.78 1.71 -9.95
N ALA A 73 14.68 0.72 -9.86
CA ALA A 73 14.74 -0.40 -10.81
C ALA A 73 13.51 -1.31 -10.71
N GLU A 74 13.11 -1.69 -9.49
CA GLU A 74 11.93 -2.53 -9.24
C GLU A 74 10.63 -1.80 -9.60
N ILE A 75 10.57 -0.49 -9.36
CA ILE A 75 9.45 0.35 -9.79
C ILE A 75 9.37 0.32 -11.32
N ALA A 76 10.48 0.54 -12.04
CA ALA A 76 10.50 0.51 -13.49
C ALA A 76 10.04 -0.83 -14.07
N GLU A 77 10.51 -1.94 -13.50
CA GLU A 77 10.09 -3.29 -13.88
C GLU A 77 8.58 -3.49 -13.71
N LYS A 78 8.04 -3.16 -12.53
CA LYS A 78 6.60 -3.28 -12.24
C LYS A 78 5.73 -2.36 -13.10
N LEU A 79 6.26 -1.22 -13.52
CA LEU A 79 5.58 -0.27 -14.41
C LEU A 79 5.77 -0.58 -15.88
N ASN A 80 6.55 -1.61 -16.24
CA ASN A 80 6.99 -1.89 -17.60
C ASN A 80 7.59 -0.66 -18.30
N LYS A 81 8.44 0.09 -17.58
CA LYS A 81 9.13 1.30 -18.02
C LYS A 81 10.64 1.08 -18.05
N ALA A 82 11.35 1.91 -18.81
CA ALA A 82 12.81 1.93 -18.77
C ALA A 82 13.33 2.43 -17.41
N LYS A 83 14.24 1.67 -16.78
CA LYS A 83 14.86 2.01 -15.49
C LYS A 83 15.38 3.45 -15.43
N ASN A 84 16.15 3.85 -16.44
CA ASN A 84 16.73 5.20 -16.51
C ASN A 84 15.67 6.30 -16.50
N SER A 85 14.50 6.06 -17.10
CA SER A 85 13.41 7.04 -17.10
C SER A 85 12.83 7.24 -15.70
N VAL A 86 12.66 6.16 -14.93
CA VAL A 86 12.12 6.23 -13.56
C VAL A 86 13.14 6.86 -12.61
N GLU A 87 14.42 6.52 -12.75
CA GLU A 87 15.49 7.13 -11.94
C GLU A 87 15.61 8.64 -12.17
N VAL A 88 15.58 9.08 -13.43
CA VAL A 88 15.59 10.51 -13.77
C VAL A 88 14.34 11.21 -13.25
N ASP A 89 13.16 10.62 -13.44
CA ASP A 89 11.90 11.19 -12.95
C ASP A 89 11.93 11.36 -11.43
N LEU A 90 12.30 10.31 -10.68
CA LEU A 90 12.42 10.37 -9.23
C LEU A 90 13.44 11.41 -8.74
N SER A 91 14.63 11.44 -9.34
CA SER A 91 15.70 12.35 -8.94
C SER A 91 15.39 13.81 -9.25
N SER A 92 14.77 14.09 -10.39
CA SER A 92 14.45 15.44 -10.84
C SER A 92 13.14 15.99 -10.28
N THR A 93 12.22 15.13 -9.86
CA THR A 93 10.90 15.55 -9.36
C THR A 93 10.70 15.18 -7.89
N VAL A 94 10.35 13.92 -7.61
CA VAL A 94 9.90 13.44 -6.29
C VAL A 94 10.92 13.76 -5.18
N TYR A 95 12.21 13.52 -5.43
CA TYR A 95 13.24 13.79 -4.43
C TYR A 95 13.39 15.29 -4.16
N GLN A 96 13.29 16.13 -5.19
CA GLN A 96 13.37 17.60 -5.01
C GLN A 96 12.21 18.12 -4.18
N TYR A 97 11.00 17.63 -4.44
CA TYR A 97 9.81 18.07 -3.70
C TYR A 97 9.88 17.66 -2.22
N ILE A 98 10.39 16.45 -1.95
CA ILE A 98 10.58 15.98 -0.57
C ILE A 98 11.68 16.77 0.14
N LYS A 99 12.79 17.10 -0.56
CA LYS A 99 13.83 17.96 0.00
C LYS A 99 13.29 19.34 0.38
N SER A 100 12.56 20.00 -0.51
CA SER A 100 11.96 21.30 -0.20
C SER A 100 10.92 21.20 0.92
N LEU A 101 10.11 20.13 0.95
CA LEU A 101 9.13 19.91 2.01
C LEU A 101 9.79 19.75 3.40
N LEU A 102 10.97 19.10 3.45
CA LEU A 102 11.68 18.80 4.69
C LEU A 102 12.81 19.79 5.00
N ASN A 103 12.96 20.86 4.21
CA ASN A 103 14.09 21.80 4.28
C ASN A 103 15.47 21.12 4.21
N LYS A 104 15.61 20.10 3.37
CA LYS A 104 16.82 19.30 3.14
C LYS A 104 17.44 19.53 1.76
N GLU A 105 17.32 20.74 1.21
CA GLU A 105 17.76 21.04 -0.16
C GLU A 105 19.26 20.82 -0.39
N SER A 106 20.08 21.09 0.62
CA SER A 106 21.54 20.87 0.57
C SER A 106 21.96 19.42 0.80
N GLN A 107 21.04 18.53 1.19
CA GLN A 107 21.36 17.13 1.50
C GLN A 107 21.25 16.29 0.22
N GLU A 108 22.30 15.56 -0.15
CA GLU A 108 22.24 14.60 -1.25
C GLU A 108 21.47 13.34 -0.83
N VAL A 109 20.71 12.78 -1.76
CA VAL A 109 20.01 11.50 -1.56
C VAL A 109 20.97 10.42 -2.04
N GLY A 110 21.76 9.87 -1.14
CA GLY A 110 22.73 8.81 -1.45
C GLY A 110 22.05 7.46 -1.66
N ASN A 111 20.96 7.20 -0.93
CA ASN A 111 20.15 6.01 -1.08
C ASN A 111 18.67 6.39 -1.16
N TRP A 112 17.91 5.73 -2.05
CA TRP A 112 16.46 5.96 -2.16
C TRP A 112 15.72 5.62 -0.85
N ARG A 113 16.29 4.78 0.02
CA ARG A 113 15.74 4.48 1.35
C ARG A 113 15.75 5.69 2.29
N ASP A 114 16.72 6.59 2.14
CA ASP A 114 16.83 7.80 2.96
C ASP A 114 15.55 8.64 2.85
N ILE A 115 14.93 8.67 1.67
CA ILE A 115 13.65 9.35 1.44
C ILE A 115 12.54 8.80 2.33
N CYS A 116 12.45 7.47 2.44
CA CYS A 116 11.44 6.84 3.28
C CYS A 116 11.69 7.16 4.75
N GLU A 117 12.95 7.11 5.20
CA GLU A 117 13.32 7.44 6.58
C GLU A 117 13.00 8.90 6.91
N TRP A 118 13.35 9.86 6.03
CA TRP A 118 13.04 11.27 6.25
C TRP A 118 11.55 11.55 6.37
N LEU A 119 10.72 10.86 5.58
CA LEU A 119 9.27 10.99 5.67
C LEU A 119 8.70 10.39 6.96
N LYS A 120 9.29 9.29 7.46
CA LYS A 120 8.91 8.72 8.76
C LYS A 120 9.27 9.68 9.90
N GLU A 121 10.50 10.21 9.91
CA GLU A 121 10.96 11.20 10.90
C GLU A 121 10.09 12.46 10.91
N ALA A 122 9.59 12.88 9.75
CA ALA A 122 8.68 14.02 9.61
C ALA A 122 7.22 13.70 10.01
N GLY A 123 6.92 12.48 10.47
CA GLY A 123 5.60 12.08 10.94
C GLY A 123 4.58 11.88 9.81
N TYR A 124 5.02 11.41 8.65
CA TYR A 124 4.13 10.93 7.58
C TYR A 124 3.84 9.43 7.68
N GLU A 125 4.56 8.69 8.52
CA GLU A 125 4.26 7.29 8.80
C GLU A 125 2.88 7.17 9.45
N GLN A 126 2.06 6.23 8.97
CA GLN A 126 0.83 5.90 9.66
C GLN A 126 1.18 5.30 11.03
N PRO A 127 0.44 5.65 12.09
CA PRO A 127 0.54 4.90 13.33
C PRO A 127 0.25 3.45 13.01
N PHE A 128 1.08 2.53 13.52
CA PHE A 128 0.85 1.10 13.37
C PHE A 128 -0.56 0.79 13.84
N LYS A 129 -1.48 0.59 12.90
CA LYS A 129 -2.80 0.06 13.19
C LYS A 129 -2.56 -1.41 13.40
N GLU A 130 -2.48 -1.80 14.66
CA GLU A 130 -2.53 -3.20 15.06
C GLU A 130 -3.76 -3.78 14.36
N ARG A 131 -3.52 -4.56 13.28
CA ARG A 131 -4.60 -5.34 12.68
C ARG A 131 -5.08 -6.18 13.84
N GLN A 132 -6.32 -5.98 14.26
CA GLN A 132 -6.96 -6.84 15.25
C GLN A 132 -6.93 -8.25 14.67
N MET A 133 -5.85 -8.97 14.97
CA MET A 133 -5.81 -10.40 14.85
C MET A 133 -6.85 -10.85 15.86
N THR A 134 -8.01 -11.28 15.38
CA THR A 134 -8.95 -12.08 16.18
C THR A 134 -8.38 -13.49 16.42
N ALA A 135 -7.07 -13.67 16.29
CA ALA A 135 -6.38 -14.83 16.78
C ALA A 135 -6.45 -14.74 18.30
N THR A 136 -7.18 -15.67 18.90
CA THR A 136 -7.02 -16.05 20.30
C THR A 136 -5.58 -16.50 20.50
N LEU A 137 -4.69 -15.53 20.69
CA LEU A 137 -3.35 -15.78 21.20
C LEU A 137 -3.54 -16.48 22.55
N PRO A 138 -2.89 -17.63 22.79
CA PRO A 138 -2.95 -18.23 24.12
C PRO A 138 -2.44 -17.21 25.12
N THR A 139 -3.18 -17.05 26.22
CA THR A 139 -2.85 -16.10 27.31
C THR A 139 -1.47 -16.36 27.93
N GLN A 140 -0.84 -17.48 27.56
CA GLN A 140 0.50 -17.88 27.94
C GLN A 140 1.19 -18.57 26.75
N ALA A 141 2.33 -18.03 26.32
CA ALA A 141 3.21 -18.67 25.34
C ALA A 141 4.58 -18.92 25.98
N THR A 142 5.05 -20.16 25.94
CA THR A 142 6.39 -20.51 26.39
C THR A 142 7.36 -20.29 25.24
N VAL A 143 8.35 -19.43 25.45
CA VAL A 143 9.41 -19.13 24.48
C VAL A 143 10.73 -19.66 25.04
N ASN A 144 11.49 -20.38 24.21
CA ASN A 144 12.81 -20.85 24.62
C ASN A 144 13.82 -19.74 24.39
N ILE A 145 14.40 -19.22 25.47
CA ILE A 145 15.53 -18.29 25.41
C ILE A 145 16.79 -19.13 25.48
N GLU A 146 17.47 -19.28 24.34
CA GLU A 146 18.67 -20.11 24.27
C GLU A 146 19.88 -19.45 24.94
N MET A 147 20.01 -18.12 24.85
CA MET A 147 21.14 -17.41 25.42
C MET A 147 20.86 -15.93 25.70
N VAL A 148 21.19 -15.48 26.90
CA VAL A 148 21.29 -14.05 27.26
C VAL A 148 22.75 -13.73 27.56
N LYS A 149 23.38 -12.90 26.74
CA LYS A 149 24.70 -12.29 27.01
C LYS A 149 24.52 -10.79 27.16
N ARG A 150 25.49 -10.11 27.80
CA ARG A 150 25.46 -8.67 28.16
C ARG A 150 24.94 -7.70 27.08
N ASN A 151 24.94 -8.09 25.79
CA ASN A 151 24.38 -7.27 24.71
C ASN A 151 23.63 -8.07 23.62
N LYS A 152 23.23 -9.33 23.88
CA LYS A 152 22.57 -10.19 22.90
C LYS A 152 21.57 -11.12 23.58
N ILE A 153 20.35 -11.18 23.07
CA ILE A 153 19.33 -12.17 23.43
C ILE A 153 19.05 -13.00 22.19
N LEU A 154 19.15 -14.32 22.31
CA LEU A 154 18.81 -15.27 21.25
C LEU A 154 17.50 -15.96 21.65
N ILE A 155 16.47 -15.77 20.82
CA ILE A 155 15.10 -16.23 21.09
C ILE A 155 14.74 -17.24 20.01
N ASP A 156 14.44 -18.48 20.39
CA ASP A 156 13.91 -19.50 19.49
C ASP A 156 12.37 -19.45 19.49
N ILE A 157 11.77 -19.30 18.31
CA ILE A 157 10.32 -19.15 18.14
C ILE A 157 9.82 -20.28 17.22
N ASN A 158 9.10 -21.22 17.80
CA ASN A 158 8.43 -22.28 17.05
C ASN A 158 7.06 -21.78 16.55
N LEU A 159 6.94 -21.54 15.24
CA LEU A 159 5.72 -21.03 14.60
C LEU A 159 5.07 -22.09 13.70
N ARG A 160 3.74 -22.23 13.79
CA ARG A 160 2.93 -23.03 12.85
C ARG A 160 1.95 -22.11 12.10
N ILE A 161 2.07 -22.04 10.78
CA ILE A 161 1.16 -21.27 9.92
C ILE A 161 0.26 -22.25 9.17
N VAL A 162 -1.05 -22.05 9.26
CA VAL A 162 -2.05 -22.79 8.48
C VAL A 162 -2.81 -21.77 7.63
N ALA A 163 -2.67 -21.86 6.32
CA ALA A 163 -3.42 -21.05 5.37
C ALA A 163 -4.12 -21.97 4.36
N PRO A 164 -5.38 -21.68 3.98
CA PRO A 164 -6.05 -22.42 2.93
C PRO A 164 -5.35 -22.14 1.60
N PHE A 165 -4.87 -23.19 0.94
CA PHE A 165 -4.39 -23.06 -0.43
C PHE A 165 -5.61 -22.96 -1.37
N PRO A 166 -5.63 -22.01 -2.32
CA PRO A 166 -6.69 -21.93 -3.30
C PRO A 166 -6.64 -23.19 -4.17
N THR A 167 -7.66 -24.05 -4.05
CA THR A 167 -7.83 -25.19 -4.94
C THR A 167 -8.14 -24.67 -6.34
N LEU A 168 -7.30 -24.98 -7.32
CA LEU A 168 -7.63 -24.71 -8.73
C LEU A 168 -8.98 -25.36 -9.08
N PRO A 169 -9.83 -24.68 -9.88
CA PRO A 169 -11.04 -25.28 -10.38
C PRO A 169 -10.68 -26.54 -11.19
N LYS A 170 -11.32 -27.65 -10.84
CA LYS A 170 -11.22 -28.90 -11.61
C LYS A 170 -11.74 -28.60 -13.02
N ASN A 171 -10.85 -28.62 -14.01
CA ASN A 171 -11.25 -28.57 -15.41
C ASN A 171 -12.28 -29.68 -15.66
N SER A 172 -13.46 -29.26 -16.10
CA SER A 172 -14.54 -30.12 -16.54
C SER A 172 -14.03 -31.03 -17.65
N HIS A 173 -14.09 -32.34 -17.38
CA HIS A 173 -13.94 -33.41 -18.35
C HIS A 173 -14.87 -33.14 -19.55
N PRO A 174 -14.39 -33.13 -20.81
CA PRO A 174 -15.29 -33.40 -21.92
C PRO A 174 -15.62 -34.90 -21.88
N THR A 175 -16.90 -35.20 -21.68
CA THR A 175 -17.48 -36.52 -21.92
C THR A 175 -17.46 -36.74 -23.43
N ASN A 176 -16.52 -37.53 -23.93
CA ASN A 176 -16.66 -38.15 -25.24
C ASN A 176 -17.51 -39.41 -25.06
N THR A 177 -18.82 -39.26 -25.30
CA THR A 177 -19.69 -40.38 -25.65
C THR A 177 -19.25 -40.87 -27.02
N ILE A 178 -18.64 -42.05 -27.08
CA ILE A 178 -18.55 -42.82 -28.32
C ILE A 178 -19.72 -43.81 -28.23
N ASP A 179 -20.82 -43.45 -28.87
CA ASP A 179 -21.84 -44.41 -29.27
C ASP A 179 -21.20 -45.31 -30.33
N ASN A 180 -20.94 -46.56 -29.95
CA ASN A 180 -20.75 -47.66 -30.89
C ASN A 180 -22.01 -48.52 -30.80
N ASP A 181 -22.98 -48.20 -31.66
CA ASP A 181 -24.00 -49.16 -32.08
C ASP A 181 -23.53 -49.86 -33.37
N GLU A 182 -23.96 -51.12 -33.44
CA GLU A 182 -23.70 -52.22 -34.36
C GLU A 182 -23.79 -51.91 -35.87
#